data_AF-M7P126-F1
#
_entry.id   AF-M7P126-F1
#
_cell.length_a   1.000
_cell.length_b   1.000
_cell.length_c   1.000
_cell.angle_alpha   90.00
_cell.angle_beta   90.00
_cell.angle_gamma   90.00
#
_symmetry.space_group_name_H-M   'P 1'
#
loop_
_entity.id
_entity.type
_entity.pdbx_description
1 polymer ?
#
loop_
_entity_poly.entity_id
_entity_poly.type
_entity_poly.pdbx_seq_one_letter_code
_entity_poly.pdbx_strand_id
1 'polypeptide(L)'
;EECGKAVRHGHCHQGVKTLQKAVLAYEPVWAIGTGKTASPEWAQDVHAFMRQRVAKHDRETAEMLRILYGGSVKGNNAAPLFAKPDIDGGLIGGASLDPDQFVTICEAAASTHTG
;
A
#
# COMPACT_ATOMS: atom_id res chain seq x y z
N GLU A 1 2.77 17.23 2.00
CA GLU A 1 1.45 17.89 1.89
C GLU A 1 0.51 17.26 0.85
N GLU A 2 1.02 16.54 -0.18
CA GLU A 2 0.16 15.95 -1.23
C GLU A 2 -0.65 14.71 -0.80
N CYS A 3 -0.11 13.83 0.06
CA CYS A 3 -0.81 12.63 0.52
C CYS A 3 -2.16 12.92 1.23
N GLY A 4 -2.29 14.11 1.85
CA GLY A 4 -3.53 14.53 2.51
C GLY A 4 -4.68 14.95 1.58
N LYS A 5 -4.40 15.24 0.30
CA LYS A 5 -5.42 15.72 -0.65
C LYS A 5 -6.23 14.59 -1.28
N ALA A 6 -5.61 13.43 -1.55
CA ALA A 6 -6.27 12.28 -2.18
C ALA A 6 -7.41 11.71 -1.31
N VAL A 7 -7.20 11.63 0.01
CA VAL A 7 -8.22 11.12 0.95
C VAL A 7 -9.42 12.07 1.09
N ARG A 8 -9.23 13.38 0.83
CA ARG A 8 -10.28 14.39 1.04
C ARG A 8 -11.30 14.51 -0.09
N HIS A 9 -10.94 14.19 -1.34
CA HIS A 9 -11.82 14.47 -2.49
C HIS A 9 -12.71 13.29 -2.95
N GLY A 10 -12.40 12.04 -2.58
CA GLY A 10 -13.18 10.86 -3.02
C GLY A 10 -14.41 10.50 -2.17
N HIS A 11 -14.54 11.03 -0.95
CA HIS A 11 -15.51 10.54 0.05
C HIS A 11 -16.47 11.61 0.60
N CYS A 12 -16.90 12.56 -0.23
CA CYS A 12 -17.83 13.61 0.20
C CYS A 12 -19.26 13.10 0.50
N HIS A 13 -19.68 11.91 0.03
CA HIS A 13 -21.09 11.49 0.13
C HIS A 13 -21.39 10.13 0.79
N GLN A 14 -20.38 9.29 1.11
CA GLN A 14 -20.63 7.89 1.50
C GLN A 14 -20.10 7.48 2.90
N GLY A 15 -19.46 8.39 3.65
CA GLY A 15 -18.95 8.11 5.00
C GLY A 15 -17.76 7.13 5.02
N VAL A 16 -17.02 7.13 6.15
CA VAL A 16 -15.77 6.36 6.30
C VAL A 16 -15.97 4.85 6.19
N LYS A 17 -17.14 4.32 6.59
CA LYS A 17 -17.45 2.88 6.57
C LYS A 17 -17.35 2.24 5.18
N THR A 18 -17.47 3.00 4.10
CA THR A 18 -17.25 2.45 2.75
C THR A 18 -15.84 1.91 2.52
N LEU A 19 -14.86 2.39 3.28
CA LEU A 19 -13.48 1.92 3.21
C LEU A 19 -13.32 0.47 3.67
N GLN A 20 -14.25 -0.09 4.45
CA GLN A 20 -14.24 -1.50 4.83
C GLN A 20 -14.34 -2.45 3.62
N LYS A 21 -14.90 -1.96 2.51
CA LYS A 21 -15.04 -2.71 1.25
C LYS A 21 -14.10 -2.21 0.16
N ALA A 22 -13.17 -1.31 0.50
CA ALA A 22 -12.23 -0.73 -0.44
C ALA A 22 -10.81 -1.28 -0.22
N VAL A 23 -9.94 -1.00 -1.18
CA VAL A 23 -8.49 -1.16 -1.07
C VAL A 23 -7.88 0.18 -1.46
N LEU A 24 -6.98 0.68 -0.63
CA LEU A 24 -6.25 1.91 -0.90
C LEU A 24 -4.88 1.55 -1.49
N ALA A 25 -4.55 2.03 -2.67
CA ALA A 25 -3.20 1.88 -3.23
C ALA A 25 -2.45 3.21 -3.14
N TYR A 26 -1.26 3.18 -2.55
CA TYR A 26 -0.38 4.33 -2.49
C TYR A 26 0.69 4.28 -3.57
N GLU A 27 0.61 5.19 -4.53
CA GLU A 27 1.57 5.34 -5.61
C GLU A 27 2.43 6.60 -5.42
N PRO A 28 3.70 6.47 -5.00
CA PRO A 28 4.63 7.60 -4.99
C PRO A 28 4.95 8.01 -6.43
N VAL A 29 4.27 9.04 -6.95
CA VAL A 29 4.42 9.51 -8.34
C VAL A 29 5.88 9.81 -8.71
N TRP A 30 6.66 10.33 -7.77
CA TRP A 30 8.10 10.59 -7.94
C TRP A 30 8.95 9.32 -8.19
N ALA A 31 8.42 8.13 -7.88
CA ALA A 31 9.06 6.84 -8.09
C ALA A 31 8.61 6.14 -9.40
N ILE A 32 7.63 6.68 -10.12
CA ILE A 32 7.11 6.08 -11.36
C ILE A 32 8.13 6.24 -12.50
N GLY A 33 8.54 5.13 -13.13
CA GLY A 33 9.41 5.15 -14.30
C GLY A 33 10.88 5.52 -14.06
N THR A 34 11.28 5.78 -12.80
CA THR A 34 12.66 6.21 -12.46
C THR A 34 13.58 5.06 -12.03
N GLY A 35 13.03 3.87 -11.82
CA GLY A 35 13.76 2.73 -11.24
C GLY A 35 14.14 2.89 -9.77
N LYS A 36 13.77 4.02 -9.14
CA LYS A 36 13.94 4.27 -7.72
C LYS A 36 12.73 3.72 -6.97
N THR A 37 12.97 2.98 -5.90
CA THR A 37 11.92 2.51 -4.99
C THR A 37 12.05 3.30 -3.70
N ALA A 38 10.93 3.69 -3.09
CA ALA A 38 10.99 4.20 -1.73
C ALA A 38 11.63 3.16 -0.81
N SER A 39 12.38 3.62 0.20
CA SER A 39 12.83 2.68 1.24
C SER A 39 11.62 2.08 1.95
N PRO A 40 11.71 0.84 2.45
CA PRO A 40 10.65 0.24 3.22
C PRO A 40 10.19 1.10 4.40
N GLU A 41 11.11 1.80 5.07
CA GLU A 41 10.82 2.71 6.18
C GLU A 41 9.95 3.89 5.72
N TRP A 42 10.27 4.48 4.57
CA TRP A 42 9.50 5.59 4.05
C TRP A 42 8.11 5.15 3.57
N ALA A 43 8.01 3.99 2.92
CA ALA A 43 6.72 3.41 2.54
C ALA A 43 5.86 3.15 3.78
N GLN A 44 6.45 2.59 4.84
CA GLN A 44 5.80 2.38 6.12
C GLN A 44 5.30 3.68 6.75
N ASP A 45 6.10 4.75 6.77
CA ASP A 45 5.69 6.04 7.36
C ASP A 45 4.46 6.62 6.65
N VAL A 46 4.40 6.52 5.32
CA VAL A 46 3.25 7.01 4.55
C VAL A 46 2.01 6.12 4.77
N HIS A 47 2.19 4.80 4.82
CA HIS A 47 1.10 3.86 5.11
C HIS A 47 0.51 4.05 6.51
N ALA A 48 1.37 4.14 7.53
CA ALA A 48 0.96 4.44 8.90
C ALA A 48 0.22 5.78 8.98
N PHE A 49 0.70 6.81 8.28
CA PHE A 49 0.01 8.10 8.20
C PHE A 49 -1.40 7.97 7.61
N MET A 50 -1.57 7.24 6.49
CA MET A 50 -2.88 7.01 5.89
C MET A 50 -3.82 6.21 6.81
N ARG A 51 -3.32 5.16 7.48
CA ARG A 51 -4.13 4.38 8.44
C ARG A 51 -4.54 5.22 9.63
N GLN A 52 -3.62 6.00 10.22
CA GLN A 52 -3.93 7.00 11.23
C GLN A 52 -4.93 8.04 10.71
N ARG A 53 -4.97 8.30 9.39
CA ARG A 53 -5.97 9.21 8.83
C ARG A 53 -7.38 8.69 8.99
N VAL A 54 -7.59 7.43 8.61
CA VAL A 54 -8.87 6.74 8.74
C VAL A 54 -9.23 6.53 10.21
N ALA A 55 -8.27 6.16 11.06
CA ALA A 55 -8.49 5.86 12.47
C ALA A 55 -9.03 7.05 13.29
N LYS A 56 -8.76 8.30 12.88
CA LYS A 56 -9.37 9.48 13.53
C LYS A 56 -10.87 9.62 13.26
N HIS A 57 -11.41 8.90 12.27
CA HIS A 57 -12.82 8.89 11.95
C HIS A 57 -13.49 7.59 12.43
N ASP A 58 -12.84 6.45 12.22
CA ASP A 58 -13.35 5.13 12.62
C ASP A 58 -12.17 4.15 12.74
N ARG A 59 -11.89 3.68 13.96
CA ARG A 59 -10.74 2.79 14.25
C ARG A 59 -10.90 1.41 13.64
N GLU A 60 -12.10 0.85 13.75
CA GLU A 60 -12.43 -0.48 13.24
C GLU A 60 -12.23 -0.54 11.71
N THR A 61 -12.68 0.49 11.01
CA THR A 61 -12.47 0.65 9.57
C THR A 61 -11.00 0.82 9.22
N ALA A 62 -10.21 1.52 10.04
CA ALA A 62 -8.78 1.68 9.80
C ALA A 62 -7.99 0.38 9.99
N GLU A 63 -8.41 -0.47 10.94
CA GLU A 63 -7.83 -1.79 11.18
C GLU A 63 -8.18 -2.77 10.04
N MET A 64 -9.40 -2.68 9.48
CA MET A 64 -9.82 -3.52 8.34
C MET A 64 -9.32 -3.04 6.97
N LEU A 65 -8.96 -1.76 6.83
CA LEU A 65 -8.57 -1.20 5.54
C LEU A 65 -7.27 -1.83 5.05
N ARG A 66 -7.29 -2.39 3.83
CA ARG A 66 -6.09 -2.82 3.12
C ARG A 66 -5.45 -1.64 2.40
N ILE A 67 -4.17 -1.43 2.64
CA ILE A 67 -3.33 -0.39 2.07
C ILE A 67 -2.17 -1.04 1.31
N LEU A 68 -2.23 -1.01 -0.02
CA LEU A 68 -1.23 -1.57 -0.92
C LEU A 68 -0.18 -0.53 -1.28
N TYR A 69 1.07 -0.97 -1.40
CA TYR A 69 2.14 -0.16 -1.96
C TYR A 69 2.18 -0.30 -3.48
N GLY A 70 2.06 0.80 -4.21
CA GLY A 70 2.03 0.84 -5.68
C GLY A 70 3.31 1.41 -6.33
N GLY A 71 4.39 1.56 -5.57
CA GLY A 71 5.69 1.95 -6.14
C GLY A 71 6.38 0.81 -6.91
N SER A 72 7.66 0.97 -7.27
CA SER A 72 8.43 -0.04 -8.00
C SER A 72 8.71 -1.30 -7.15
N VAL A 73 7.76 -2.23 -7.10
CA VAL A 73 7.93 -3.56 -6.49
C VAL A 73 8.54 -4.54 -7.49
N LYS A 74 9.53 -5.30 -7.03
CA LYS A 74 10.24 -6.38 -7.73
C LYS A 74 10.49 -7.53 -6.75
N GLY A 75 10.77 -8.73 -7.24
CA GLY A 75 11.03 -9.90 -6.39
C GLY A 75 12.13 -9.65 -5.34
N ASN A 76 13.16 -8.88 -5.67
CA ASN A 76 14.28 -8.59 -4.77
C ASN A 76 14.01 -7.54 -3.68
N ASN A 77 12.88 -6.81 -3.74
CA ASN A 77 12.52 -5.80 -2.75
C ASN A 77 11.14 -6.02 -2.10
N ALA A 78 10.37 -7.01 -2.58
CA ALA A 78 9.04 -7.31 -2.07
C ALA A 78 9.04 -7.74 -0.60
N ALA A 79 9.92 -8.66 -0.21
CA ALA A 79 9.99 -9.18 1.16
C ALA A 79 10.19 -8.07 2.24
N PRO A 80 11.19 -7.18 2.14
CA PRO A 80 11.35 -6.13 3.14
C PRO A 80 10.24 -5.06 3.10
N LEU A 81 9.54 -4.88 1.96
CA LEU A 81 8.36 -4.02 1.88
C LEU A 81 7.17 -4.66 2.61
N PHE A 82 6.86 -5.92 2.33
CA PHE A 82 5.70 -6.63 2.91
C PHE A 82 5.90 -7.08 4.35
N ALA A 83 7.12 -6.93 4.90
CA ALA A 83 7.40 -7.07 6.32
C ALA A 83 6.98 -5.84 7.15
N LYS A 84 6.57 -4.74 6.50
CA LYS A 84 6.16 -3.51 7.20
C LYS A 84 4.70 -3.62 7.65
N PRO A 85 4.39 -3.22 8.90
CA PRO A 85 3.11 -3.55 9.54
C PRO A 85 1.89 -2.86 8.91
N ASP A 86 2.07 -1.75 8.19
CA ASP A 86 0.97 -1.05 7.53
C ASP A 86 0.93 -1.27 6.00
N ILE A 87 1.78 -2.16 5.46
CA ILE A 87 1.83 -2.51 4.03
C ILE A 87 1.17 -3.88 3.82
N ASP A 88 -0.07 -3.85 3.33
CA ASP A 88 -0.93 -5.05 3.20
C ASP A 88 -0.76 -5.78 1.85
N GLY A 89 0.31 -5.46 1.11
CA GLY A 89 0.62 -6.03 -0.20
C GLY A 89 1.03 -4.98 -1.24
N GLY A 90 1.00 -5.37 -2.52
CA GLY A 90 1.46 -4.53 -3.63
C GLY A 90 0.47 -4.39 -4.78
N LEU A 91 0.39 -3.19 -5.36
CA LEU A 91 -0.23 -2.96 -6.67
C LEU A 91 0.87 -3.04 -7.74
N ILE A 92 0.94 -4.16 -8.44
CA ILE A 92 2.11 -4.49 -9.27
C ILE A 92 1.89 -4.05 -10.71
N GLY A 93 2.71 -3.09 -11.16
CA GLY A 93 2.77 -2.64 -12.55
C GLY A 93 3.61 -3.57 -13.43
N GLY A 94 4.69 -3.07 -14.03
CA GLY A 94 5.47 -3.79 -15.05
C GLY A 94 6.01 -5.17 -14.63
N ALA A 95 6.31 -5.39 -13.34
CA ALA A 95 6.74 -6.70 -12.85
C ALA A 95 5.64 -7.79 -12.92
N SER A 96 4.38 -7.41 -13.11
CA SER A 96 3.27 -8.36 -13.34
C SER A 96 3.30 -9.01 -14.72
N LEU A 97 4.06 -8.44 -15.67
CA LEU A 97 4.20 -8.97 -17.03
C LEU A 97 5.32 -10.02 -17.15
N ASP A 98 6.09 -10.22 -16.08
CA ASP A 98 7.12 -11.25 -15.96
C ASP A 98 6.63 -12.29 -14.93
N PRO A 99 6.27 -13.52 -15.36
CA PRO A 99 5.70 -14.54 -14.48
C PRO A 99 6.59 -14.89 -13.29
N ASP A 100 7.90 -15.00 -13.50
CA ASP A 100 8.84 -15.41 -12.45
C ASP A 100 8.99 -14.31 -11.40
N GLN A 101 9.05 -13.04 -11.85
CA GLN A 101 9.00 -11.89 -10.96
C GLN A 101 7.68 -11.83 -10.18
N PHE A 102 6.56 -12.00 -10.87
CA PHE A 102 5.25 -11.88 -10.25
C PHE A 102 5.00 -12.97 -9.21
N VAL A 103 5.37 -14.22 -9.49
CA VAL A 103 5.31 -15.33 -8.53
C VAL A 103 6.17 -15.03 -7.31
N THR A 104 7.41 -14.57 -7.50
CA THR A 104 8.31 -14.21 -6.38
C THR A 104 7.69 -13.13 -5.48
N ILE A 105 7.03 -12.13 -6.07
CA ILE A 105 6.34 -11.07 -5.32
C ILE A 105 5.16 -11.65 -4.53
N CYS A 106 4.36 -12.53 -5.14
CA CYS A 106 3.24 -13.19 -4.47
C CYS A 106 3.70 -14.07 -3.29
N GLU A 107 4.78 -14.84 -3.45
CA GLU A 107 5.36 -15.65 -2.38
C GLU A 107 5.86 -14.79 -1.21
N ALA A 108 6.50 -13.66 -1.52
CA ALA A 108 6.93 -12.71 -0.50
C ALA A 108 5.74 -12.16 0.31
N ALA A 109 4.60 -11.90 -0.33
CA ALA A 109 3.39 -11.42 0.35
C ALA A 109 2.70 -12.51 1.19
N ALA A 110 2.65 -13.74 0.66
CA ALA A 110 2.06 -14.88 1.37
C ALA A 110 2.86 -15.25 2.63
N SER A 111 4.19 -15.10 2.59
CA SER A 111 5.08 -15.46 3.69
C SER A 111 4.98 -14.54 4.91
N THR A 112 4.46 -13.32 4.75
CA THR A 112 4.41 -12.31 5.82
C THR A 112 3.09 -12.28 6.60
N HIS A 113 2.02 -12.89 6.07
CA HIS A 113 0.67 -12.83 6.65
C HIS A 113 0.18 -14.14 7.28
N THR A 114 1.08 -15.11 7.50
CA THR A 114 0.75 -16.42 8.10
C THR A 114 0.76 -16.40 9.64
N GLY A 115 0.46 -15.26 10.27
CA GLY A 115 0.46 -15.07 11.72
C GLY A 115 -0.91 -14.71 12.27
#